data_AF-A0A5E6NZ27-F1
#
_entry.id   AF-A0A5E6NZ27-F1
#
_cell.length_a   1.000
_cell.length_b   1.000
_cell.length_c   1.000
_cell.angle_alpha   90.00
_cell.angle_beta   90.00
_cell.angle_gamma   90.00
#
_symmetry.space_group_name_H-M   'P 1'
#
loop_
_entity.id
_entity.type
_entity.pdbx_description
1 polymer ?
#
loop_
_entity_poly.entity_id
_entity_poly.type
_entity_poly.pdbx_seq_one_letter_code
_entity_poly.pdbx_strand_id
1 'polypeptide(L)' 'MEFYPVDDDDPRRRHHQIGKAVGLAADEVEMWVSSVEEDGSGMGYVVHFSERTPTEILAKVEGLGSDRTINIGPLD' A
#
# COMPACT_ATOMS: atom_id res chain seq x y z
N MET A 1 4.71 8.52 27.34
CA MET A 1 5.30 7.42 26.56
C MET A 1 4.19 6.92 25.67
N GLU A 2 4.14 7.43 24.44
CA GLU A 2 3.12 7.03 23.46
C GLU A 2 3.34 5.57 23.12
N PHE A 3 2.37 4.73 23.50
CA PHE A 3 2.26 3.36 23.03
C PHE A 3 1.86 3.43 21.56
N TYR A 4 2.84 3.47 20.66
CA TYR A 4 2.60 3.01 19.30
C TYR A 4 2.37 1.50 19.42
N PRO A 5 1.19 0.96 19.04
CA PRO A 5 1.03 -0.47 18.93
C PRO A 5 2.12 -0.97 17.98
N VAL A 6 2.99 -1.83 18.50
CA VAL A 6 3.88 -2.64 17.69
C VAL A 6 2.96 -3.64 17.01
N ASP A 7 2.37 -3.25 15.89
CA ASP A 7 1.91 -4.20 14.90
C ASP A 7 3.18 -4.88 14.37
N ASP A 8 3.55 -5.97 15.04
CA ASP A 8 4.57 -6.94 14.68
C ASP A 8 4.12 -7.77 13.46
N ASP A 9 3.44 -7.12 12.50
CA ASP A 9 3.24 -7.69 11.17
C ASP A 9 4.45 -7.27 10.36
N ASP A 10 5.38 -8.21 10.19
CA ASP A 10 6.65 -8.04 9.48
C ASP A 10 6.43 -7.13 8.25
N PRO A 11 6.98 -5.90 8.22
CA PRO A 11 6.62 -4.91 7.19
C PRO A 11 6.85 -5.45 5.78
N ARG A 12 7.78 -6.42 5.64
CA ARG A 12 8.01 -7.15 4.40
C ARG A 12 6.83 -8.03 3.98
N ARG A 13 6.18 -8.71 4.94
CA ARG A 13 4.98 -9.53 4.69
C ARG A 13 3.83 -8.64 4.22
N ARG A 14 3.63 -7.50 4.89
CA ARG A 14 2.63 -6.51 4.50
C ARG A 14 2.93 -5.91 3.12
N HIS A 15 4.18 -5.52 2.84
CA HIS A 15 4.59 -5.02 1.53
C HIS A 15 4.38 -6.07 0.43
N HIS A 16 4.62 -7.35 0.74
CA HIS A 16 4.38 -8.46 -0.18
C HIS A 16 2.89 -8.65 -0.48
N GLN A 17 2.02 -8.59 0.54
CA GLN A 17 0.57 -8.68 0.36
C GLN A 17 0.02 -7.49 -0.45
N ILE A 18 0.44 -6.28 -0.10
CA ILE A 18 0.08 -5.06 -0.85
C ILE A 18 0.54 -5.18 -2.30
N GLY A 19 1.82 -5.53 -2.51
CA GLY A 19 2.40 -5.69 -3.84
C GLY A 19 1.62 -6.68 -4.69
N LYS A 20 1.25 -7.83 -4.12
CA LYS A 20 0.40 -8.83 -4.79
C LYS A 20 -0.98 -8.26 -5.18
N ALA A 21 -1.57 -7.41 -4.35
CA ALA A 21 -2.86 -6.80 -4.62
C ALA A 21 -2.81 -5.69 -5.69
N VAL A 22 -1.74 -4.90 -5.72
CA VAL A 22 -1.56 -3.79 -6.70
C VAL A 22 -0.77 -4.18 -7.95
N GLY A 23 -0.24 -5.40 -8.02
CA GLY A 23 0.61 -5.86 -9.13
C GLY A 23 2.05 -5.31 -9.09
N LEU A 24 2.57 -4.98 -7.90
CA LEU A 24 3.93 -4.48 -7.69
C LEU A 24 4.78 -5.47 -6.88
N ALA A 25 6.10 -5.37 -7.02
CA ALA A 25 7.02 -6.06 -6.13
C ALA A 25 7.01 -5.44 -4.72
N ALA A 26 7.36 -6.23 -3.70
CA ALA A 26 7.46 -5.74 -2.33
C ALA A 26 8.49 -4.59 -2.20
N ASP A 27 9.59 -4.64 -2.94
CA ASP A 27 10.60 -3.58 -3.00
C ASP A 27 10.05 -2.28 -3.64
N GLU A 28 9.19 -2.41 -4.66
CA GLU A 28 8.52 -1.26 -5.28
C GLU A 28 7.50 -0.64 -4.31
N VAL A 29 6.76 -1.47 -3.58
CA VAL A 29 5.85 -1.01 -2.53
C VAL A 29 6.63 -0.25 -1.47
N GLU A 30 7.71 -0.81 -0.93
CA GLU A 30 8.53 -0.13 0.08
C GLU A 30 9.12 1.21 -0.42
N MET A 31 9.54 1.26 -1.69
CA MET A 31 10.19 2.44 -2.26
C MET A 31 9.21 3.57 -2.62
N TRP A 32 7.99 3.21 -3.04
CA TRP A 32 7.04 4.17 -3.62
C TRP A 32 5.82 4.43 -2.75
N VAL A 33 5.41 3.50 -1.88
CA VAL A 33 4.30 3.72 -0.95
C VAL A 33 4.75 4.66 0.16
N SER A 34 3.98 5.74 0.33
CA SER A 34 4.18 6.69 1.41
C SER A 34 3.49 6.24 2.70
N SER A 35 2.25 5.76 2.57
CA SER A 35 1.39 5.39 3.71
C SER A 35 0.38 4.33 3.30
N VAL A 36 -0.07 3.55 4.28
CA VAL A 36 -1.15 2.57 4.13
C VAL A 36 -2.16 2.83 5.24
N GLU A 37 -3.39 3.15 4.86
CA GLU A 37 -4.49 3.44 5.78
C GLU A 37 -5.55 2.34 5.67
N GLU A 38 -6.27 2.04 6.74
CA GLU A 38 -7.48 1.22 6.64
C GLU A 38 -8.62 2.09 6.11
N ASP A 39 -9.45 1.55 5.21
CA ASP A 39 -10.56 2.26 4.56
C ASP A 39 -11.73 2.61 5.53
N GLY A 40 -11.48 2.58 6.85
CA GLY A 40 -12.46 2.83 7.92
C GLY A 40 -13.54 1.76 8.07
N SER A 41 -13.77 0.96 7.03
CA SER A 41 -14.73 -0.15 7.01
C SER A 41 -14.17 -1.45 7.60
N GLY A 42 -12.86 -1.51 7.88
CA GLY A 42 -12.16 -2.73 8.32
C GLY A 42 -12.13 -3.85 7.26
N MET A 43 -12.60 -3.56 6.05
CA MET A 43 -12.70 -4.51 4.93
C MET A 43 -11.64 -4.26 3.85
N GLY A 44 -10.73 -3.32 4.07
CA GLY A 44 -9.64 -3.11 3.15
C GLY A 44 -8.72 -1.98 3.53
N TYR A 45 -7.67 -1.87 2.72
CA TYR A 45 -6.61 -0.89 2.91
C TYR A 45 -6.56 0.05 1.70
N VAL A 46 -6.28 1.32 1.99
CA VAL A 46 -5.97 2.36 1.00
C VAL A 46 -4.47 2.59 1.02
N VAL A 47 -3.85 2.38 -0.13
CA VAL A 47 -2.42 2.58 -0.32
C VAL A 47 -2.20 3.94 -0.95
N HIS A 48 -1.34 4.75 -0.34
CA HIS A 48 -0.97 6.08 -0.82
C HIS A 48 0.41 6.04 -1.44
N PHE A 49 0.51 6.33 -2.74
CA PHE A 49 1.79 6.43 -3.43
C PHE A 49 2.41 7.82 -3.26
N SER A 50 3.74 7.87 -3.17
CA SER A 50 4.51 9.10 -3.10
C SER A 50 4.37 9.92 -4.39
N GLU A 51 4.47 11.25 -4.28
CA GLU A 51 4.47 12.14 -5.45
C GLU A 51 5.65 11.90 -6.40
N ARG A 52 6.74 11.31 -5.88
CA ARG A 52 7.94 10.94 -6.64
C ARG A 52 7.80 9.61 -7.39
N THR A 53 6.70 8.89 -7.19
CA THR A 53 6.47 7.61 -7.87
C THR A 53 6.41 7.83 -9.38
N PRO A 54 7.28 7.18 -10.16
CA PRO A 54 7.30 7.37 -11.60
C PRO A 54 6.05 6.75 -12.24
N THR A 55 5.60 7.36 -13.33
CA THR A 55 4.35 6.98 -14.00
C THR A 55 4.37 5.55 -14.52
N GLU A 56 5.54 4.98 -14.78
CA GLU A 56 5.71 3.56 -15.16
C GLU A 56 5.29 2.59 -14.05
N ILE A 57 5.50 2.96 -12.79
CA ILE A 57 5.11 2.15 -11.62
C ILE A 57 3.61 2.30 -11.41
N LEU A 58 3.10 3.53 -11.48
CA LEU A 58 1.68 3.82 -11.39
C LEU A 58 0.88 3.13 -12.51
N ALA A 59 1.44 3.00 -13.71
CA ALA A 59 0.82 2.31 -14.83
C ALA A 59 0.74 0.78 -14.67
N LYS A 60 1.54 0.18 -13.79
CA LYS A 60 1.39 -1.25 -13.43
C LYS A 60 0.19 -1.48 -12.51
N VAL A 61 -0.22 -0.45 -11.76
CA VAL A 61 -1.29 -0.53 -10.79
C VAL A 61 -2.64 -0.34 -11.48
N GLU A 62 -3.34 -1.45 -11.69
CA GLU A 62 -4.70 -1.42 -12.26
C GLU A 62 -5.68 -0.86 -11.23
N GLY A 63 -6.51 0.11 -11.64
CA GLY A 63 -7.50 0.73 -10.75
C GLY A 63 -6.94 1.83 -9.83
N LEU A 64 -5.73 2.34 -10.11
CA LEU A 64 -5.19 3.50 -9.42
C LEU A 64 -6.11 4.73 -9.59
N GLY A 65 -6.50 5.33 -8.48
CA GLY A 65 -7.28 6.58 -8.46
C GLY A 65 -6.47 7.79 -8.93
N SER A 66 -7.19 8.85 -9.32
CA SER A 66 -6.59 10.12 -9.77
C SER A 66 -5.65 10.76 -8.73
N ASP A 67 -5.87 10.46 -7.45
CA ASP A 67 -5.12 10.98 -6.31
C ASP A 67 -3.89 10.14 -5.96
N ARG A 68 -3.48 9.19 -6.84
CA ARG A 68 -2.37 8.24 -6.58
C ARG A 68 -2.64 7.36 -5.36
N THR A 69 -3.90 7.02 -5.17
CA THR A 69 -4.37 6.13 -4.12
C THR A 69 -5.06 4.94 -4.75
N ILE A 70 -4.95 3.77 -4.12
CA ILE A 70 -5.69 2.59 -4.54
C ILE A 70 -6.25 1.87 -3.31
N ASN A 71 -7.52 1.48 -3.40
CA ASN A 71 -8.12 0.57 -2.44
C ASN A 71 -7.82 -0.87 -2.88
N ILE A 72 -7.09 -1.61 -2.05
CA ILE A 72 -6.65 -2.98 -2.36
C ILE A 72 -7.56 -4.07 -1.79
N GLY A 73 -8.71 -3.67 -1.21
CA GLY A 73 -9.60 -4.58 -0.52
C GLY A 73 -8.93 -5.25 0.69
N PRO A 74 -9.51 -6.33 1.22
CA PRO A 74 -8.98 -7.02 2.38
C PRO A 74 -7.70 -7.77 2.00
N LEU A 75 -6.67 -7.65 2.85
CA LEU A 75 -5.46 -8.46 2.75
C LEU A 75 -5.73 -9.79 3.49
N ASP A 76 -5.60 -10.92 2.79
CA ASP A 76 -5.72 -12.28 3.33
C ASP A 76 -4.40 -12.74 4.00
#